data_AF-A0A517WEA3-F1
#
_entry.id   AF-A0A517WEA3-F1
#
_cell.length_a   1.000
_cell.length_b   1.000
_cell.length_c   1.000
_cell.angle_alpha   90.00
_cell.angle_beta   90.00
_cell.angle_gamma   90.00
#
_symmetry.space_group_name_H-M   'P 1'
#
loop_
_entity.id
_entity.type
_entity.pdbx_description
1 polymer ?
#
loop_
_entity_poly.entity_id
_entity_poly.type
_entity_poly.pdbx_seq_one_letter_code
_entity_poly.pdbx_strand_id
1 'polypeptide(L)'
;MAERYQEVKAHLKDIGLALHYSHDKNRSFLPSQEEHPEYYDENGQLKVSWRVHILPFLSQKPLYDQFKLDEAWDSPANAPLAKKMPEVYRSPDTPIGSDKTRFRVFEGQWGKNSRGREAPSTIFPVGKPVSIRNVKDGSSNTVMVVEAGPDKAVEWTRPGGLNLENPKKEFGAAGRGIPVLLADGATLCFKRDIDDSQWKALIGPDDATVVDYREFVIVHTTLKPDQIRVLQQLREIVMAFFNYADKYRRFPPADEHLVDGKPNLSWRVHLLPFMGQETLYLQFKLDEPWDSPHNKALVEKMPAIYQFGSANKPGETRVMTLSGEKTPFPGGPGPRIRDITDGTSNTIFFVIAAADKAVPWTKPEDLPFDPADPVKALGTLTTPVIPAVMMDGSTRGIPVNIPAKSLVNLIQPADGNVITVDLLPYKPE
;
A
#
# COMPACT_ATOMS: atom_id res chain seq x y z
N MET A 1 10.94 16.30 3.36
CA MET A 1 9.68 15.81 3.99
C MET A 1 9.40 14.35 3.63
N ALA A 2 9.35 13.97 2.34
CA ALA A 2 9.10 12.58 1.94
C ALA A 2 10.22 11.61 2.41
N GLU A 3 11.49 11.97 2.22
CA GLU A 3 12.65 11.18 2.69
C GLU A 3 12.61 10.95 4.21
N ARG A 4 12.47 12.04 4.99
CA ARG A 4 12.27 11.97 6.45
C ARG A 4 11.16 10.98 6.84
N TYR A 5 10.03 11.03 6.14
CA TYR A 5 8.93 10.10 6.43
C TYR A 5 9.29 8.65 6.08
N GLN A 6 10.05 8.39 5.02
CA GLN A 6 10.48 7.01 4.71
C GLN A 6 11.40 6.43 5.78
N GLU A 7 12.28 7.23 6.37
CA GLU A 7 13.11 6.79 7.51
C GLU A 7 12.26 6.48 8.75
N VAL A 8 11.35 7.38 9.12
CA VAL A 8 10.42 7.15 10.23
C VAL A 8 9.53 5.93 9.98
N LYS A 9 9.10 5.74 8.74
CA LYS A 9 8.33 4.57 8.32
C LYS A 9 9.11 3.28 8.53
N ALA A 10 10.41 3.26 8.21
CA ALA A 10 11.26 2.09 8.46
C ALA A 10 11.36 1.80 9.97
N HIS A 11 11.59 2.82 10.80
CA HIS A 11 11.64 2.66 12.25
C HIS A 11 10.32 2.14 12.85
N LEU A 12 9.18 2.68 12.40
CA LEU A 12 7.86 2.20 12.81
C LEU A 12 7.62 0.73 12.42
N LYS A 13 8.10 0.30 11.24
CA LYS A 13 8.01 -1.11 10.82
C LYS A 13 8.81 -2.03 11.74
N ASP A 14 10.04 -1.66 12.08
CA ASP A 14 10.88 -2.45 12.97
C ASP A 14 10.28 -2.53 14.38
N ILE A 15 9.74 -1.41 14.89
CA ILE A 15 9.00 -1.36 16.16
C ILE A 15 7.77 -2.26 16.11
N GLY A 16 6.99 -2.19 15.02
CA GLY A 16 5.80 -3.02 14.84
C GLY A 16 6.12 -4.50 14.80
N LEU A 17 7.13 -4.90 14.03
CA LEU A 17 7.60 -6.27 13.98
C LEU A 17 8.02 -6.79 15.36
N ALA A 18 8.75 -5.99 16.13
CA ALA A 18 9.13 -6.34 17.50
C ALA A 18 7.95 -6.48 18.45
N LEU A 19 6.93 -5.62 18.33
CA LEU A 19 5.68 -5.73 19.11
C LEU A 19 4.89 -7.00 18.74
N HIS A 20 4.86 -7.38 17.46
CA HIS A 20 4.22 -8.63 17.02
C HIS A 20 4.99 -9.86 17.52
N TYR A 21 6.33 -9.86 17.49
CA TYR A 21 7.10 -10.95 18.08
C TYR A 21 6.92 -11.05 19.61
N SER A 22 6.81 -9.90 20.30
CA SER A 22 6.44 -9.86 21.72
C SER A 22 5.06 -10.49 21.95
N HIS A 23 4.08 -10.13 21.12
CA HIS A 23 2.74 -10.70 21.15
C HIS A 23 2.75 -12.22 20.91
N ASP A 24 3.50 -12.71 19.93
CA ASP A 24 3.55 -14.15 19.64
C ASP A 24 4.18 -14.94 20.79
N LYS A 25 5.19 -14.36 21.47
CA LYS A 25 5.82 -14.96 22.64
C LYS A 25 4.93 -14.94 23.88
N ASN A 26 4.31 -13.80 24.17
CA ASN A 26 3.64 -13.54 25.46
C ASN A 26 2.11 -13.67 25.39
N ARG A 27 1.53 -13.87 24.20
CA ARG A 27 0.08 -13.79 23.89
C ARG A 27 -0.54 -12.40 24.14
N SER A 28 0.29 -11.40 24.41
CA SER A 28 -0.03 -9.98 24.59
C SER A 28 1.15 -9.13 24.15
N PHE A 29 0.89 -7.88 23.73
CA PHE A 29 1.96 -7.01 23.19
C PHE A 29 3.09 -6.72 24.19
N LEU A 30 2.79 -6.78 25.49
CA LEU A 30 3.74 -6.60 26.59
C LEU A 30 3.64 -7.76 27.58
N PRO A 31 4.67 -8.01 28.41
CA PRO A 31 4.62 -9.01 29.48
C PRO A 31 3.43 -8.78 30.40
N SER A 32 2.88 -9.84 31.00
CA SER A 32 1.74 -9.74 31.90
C SER A 32 2.19 -9.58 33.36
N GLN A 33 1.42 -8.83 34.16
CA GLN A 33 1.66 -8.71 35.61
C GLN A 33 1.46 -10.04 36.35
N GLU A 34 0.64 -10.94 35.81
CA GLU A 34 0.40 -12.27 36.36
C GLU A 34 1.67 -13.15 36.27
N GLU A 35 2.40 -13.08 35.16
CA GLU A 35 3.63 -13.85 34.94
C GLU A 35 4.88 -13.13 35.48
N HIS A 36 4.89 -11.81 35.43
CA HIS A 36 6.04 -10.95 35.76
C HIS A 36 5.64 -9.80 36.70
N PRO A 37 5.18 -10.09 37.93
CA PRO A 37 4.78 -9.04 38.88
C PRO A 37 5.94 -8.10 39.22
N GLU A 38 7.19 -8.57 39.14
CA GLU A 38 8.39 -7.78 39.41
C GLU A 38 8.58 -6.61 38.44
N TYR A 39 8.05 -6.69 37.22
CA TYR A 39 8.17 -5.62 36.20
C TYR A 39 7.28 -4.42 36.49
N TYR A 40 6.35 -4.53 37.44
CA TYR A 40 5.32 -3.54 37.71
C TYR A 40 5.52 -2.86 39.07
N ASP A 41 5.15 -1.59 39.14
CA ASP A 41 5.03 -0.86 40.41
C ASP A 41 3.67 -1.09 41.07
N GLU A 42 3.47 -0.45 42.23
CA GLU A 42 2.22 -0.53 43.02
C GLU A 42 0.98 0.00 42.29
N ASN A 43 1.16 0.81 41.24
CA ASN A 43 0.08 1.38 40.42
C ASN A 43 -0.18 0.55 39.15
N GLY A 44 0.53 -0.56 38.95
CA GLY A 44 0.43 -1.36 37.73
C GLY A 44 1.13 -0.73 36.52
N GLN A 45 2.01 0.25 36.73
CA GLN A 45 2.87 0.79 35.68
C GLN A 45 4.12 -0.09 35.55
N LEU A 46 4.58 -0.34 34.31
CA LEU A 46 5.89 -0.94 34.10
C LEU A 46 7.00 -0.05 34.67
N LYS A 47 7.93 -0.63 35.42
CA LYS A 47 9.08 0.09 36.01
C LYS A 47 10.04 0.65 34.96
N VAL A 48 10.12 -0.03 33.81
CA VAL A 48 10.84 0.42 32.61
C VAL A 48 9.90 0.53 31.41
N SER A 49 10.27 1.35 30.43
CA SER A 49 9.49 1.58 29.21
C SER A 49 9.18 0.30 28.43
N TRP A 50 8.00 0.25 27.79
CA TRP A 50 7.62 -0.80 26.83
C TRP A 50 8.69 -1.01 25.74
N ARG A 51 9.44 0.04 25.41
CA ARG A 51 10.56 0.00 24.46
C ARG A 51 11.67 -0.94 24.95
N VAL A 52 11.95 -0.96 26.25
CA VAL A 52 12.92 -1.88 26.86
C VAL A 52 12.42 -3.32 26.70
N HIS A 53 11.14 -3.59 26.97
CA HIS A 53 10.59 -4.95 26.90
C HIS A 53 10.60 -5.58 25.50
N ILE A 54 10.67 -4.77 24.43
CA ILE A 54 10.75 -5.28 23.06
C ILE A 54 12.17 -5.36 22.49
N LEU A 55 13.19 -4.92 23.23
CA LEU A 55 14.60 -4.99 22.80
C LEU A 55 15.06 -6.39 22.35
N PRO A 56 14.66 -7.51 23.01
CA PRO A 56 15.03 -8.84 22.54
C PRO A 56 14.59 -9.13 21.11
N PHE A 57 13.52 -8.50 20.63
CA PHE A 57 12.97 -8.66 19.28
C PHE A 57 13.51 -7.64 18.27
N LEU A 58 14.35 -6.71 18.72
CA LEU A 58 15.06 -5.72 17.91
C LEU A 58 16.55 -6.08 17.74
N SER A 59 16.91 -7.34 17.98
CA SER A 59 18.31 -7.78 18.05
C SER A 59 19.14 -7.04 19.12
N GLN A 60 18.48 -6.49 20.15
CA GLN A 60 19.10 -5.75 21.26
C GLN A 60 19.07 -6.54 22.57
N LYS A 61 19.05 -7.88 22.51
CA LYS A 61 19.09 -8.74 23.70
C LYS A 61 20.28 -8.43 24.64
N PRO A 62 21.51 -8.18 24.15
CA PRO A 62 22.62 -7.83 25.03
C PRO A 62 22.41 -6.52 25.81
N LEU A 63 21.65 -5.57 25.26
CA LEU A 63 21.27 -4.34 25.97
C LEU A 63 20.14 -4.62 26.96
N TYR A 64 19.15 -5.42 26.56
CA TYR A 64 18.05 -5.85 27.44
C TYR A 64 18.56 -6.52 28.71
N ASP A 65 19.51 -7.45 28.58
CA ASP A 65 20.07 -8.22 29.70
C ASP A 65 20.84 -7.33 30.73
N GLN A 66 21.14 -6.06 30.39
CA GLN A 66 21.75 -5.10 31.32
C GLN A 66 20.73 -4.41 32.22
N PHE A 67 19.45 -4.37 31.84
CA PHE A 67 18.41 -3.73 32.63
C PHE A 67 18.01 -4.59 33.82
N LYS A 68 17.88 -3.96 34.98
CA LYS A 68 17.19 -4.54 36.14
C LYS A 68 15.71 -4.22 36.04
N LEU A 69 14.93 -5.19 35.56
CA LEU A 69 13.50 -5.00 35.27
C LEU A 69 12.64 -4.91 36.52
N ASP A 70 13.17 -5.30 37.68
CA ASP A 70 12.58 -5.15 39.00
C ASP A 70 12.86 -3.79 39.67
N GLU A 71 13.71 -2.96 39.05
CA GLU A 71 14.02 -1.60 39.48
C GLU A 71 13.45 -0.56 38.50
N ALA A 72 13.18 0.66 38.98
CA ALA A 72 12.72 1.76 38.14
C ALA A 72 13.74 2.14 37.06
N TRP A 73 13.26 2.71 35.95
CA TRP A 73 14.07 3.18 34.82
C TRP A 73 15.17 4.18 35.23
N ASP A 74 14.93 4.97 36.27
CA ASP A 74 15.82 6.00 36.82
C ASP A 74 16.60 5.53 38.06
N SER A 75 16.56 4.24 38.38
CA SER A 75 17.42 3.65 39.41
C SER A 75 18.91 3.85 39.08
N PRO A 76 19.80 3.84 40.09
CA PRO A 76 21.24 3.93 39.85
C PRO A 76 21.78 2.86 38.87
N ALA A 77 21.13 1.70 38.78
CA ALA A 77 21.49 0.63 37.85
C ALA A 77 21.01 0.91 36.41
N ASN A 78 19.77 1.40 36.24
CA ASN A 78 19.15 1.56 34.92
C ASN A 78 19.42 2.93 34.27
N ALA A 79 19.54 4.01 35.06
CA ALA A 79 19.70 5.36 34.55
C ALA A 79 20.89 5.53 33.56
N PRO A 80 22.07 4.91 33.77
CA PRO A 80 23.16 5.00 32.80
C PRO A 80 22.86 4.37 31.43
N LEU A 81 21.92 3.42 31.36
CA LEU A 81 21.55 2.71 30.13
C LEU A 81 20.74 3.59 29.17
N ALA A 82 20.18 4.71 29.65
CA ALA A 82 19.48 5.68 28.80
C ALA A 82 20.34 6.19 27.64
N LYS A 83 21.67 6.30 27.85
CA LYS A 83 22.64 6.72 26.81
C LYS A 83 22.87 5.68 25.72
N LYS A 84 22.36 4.46 25.86
CA LYS A 84 22.49 3.37 24.89
C LYS A 84 21.23 3.19 24.04
N MET A 85 20.52 4.28 23.75
CA MET A 85 19.28 4.23 22.95
C MET A 85 19.52 3.58 21.57
N PRO A 86 18.81 2.50 21.23
CA PRO A 86 18.87 1.94 19.89
C PRO A 86 18.43 2.95 18.81
N GLU A 87 19.09 2.89 17.65
CA GLU A 87 18.86 3.81 16.53
C GLU A 87 17.41 3.80 16.02
N VAL A 88 16.73 2.65 16.11
CA VAL A 88 15.31 2.49 15.75
C VAL A 88 14.37 3.42 16.55
N TYR A 89 14.78 3.89 17.74
CA TYR A 89 14.00 4.84 18.54
C TYR A 89 14.37 6.31 18.29
N ARG A 90 15.38 6.59 17.46
CA ARG A 90 15.78 7.94 17.10
C ARG A 90 14.93 8.43 15.93
N SER A 91 14.31 9.59 16.06
CA SER A 91 13.74 10.27 14.89
C SER A 91 14.87 10.84 14.02
N PRO A 92 14.72 10.94 12.69
CA PRO A 92 15.79 11.41 11.80
C PRO A 92 16.42 12.74 12.20
N ASP A 93 15.59 13.67 12.71
CA ASP A 93 15.95 15.01 13.15
C ASP A 93 16.41 15.10 14.62
N THR A 94 16.42 14.00 15.36
CA THR A 94 16.95 13.93 16.73
C THR A 94 18.46 13.73 16.68
N PRO A 95 19.29 14.51 17.42
CA PRO A 95 20.74 14.38 17.41
C PRO A 95 21.23 12.95 17.70
N ILE A 96 22.31 12.56 17.02
CA ILE A 96 22.99 11.28 17.29
C ILE A 96 23.45 11.27 18.76
N GLY A 97 23.23 10.14 19.45
CA GLY A 97 23.56 9.99 20.87
C GLY A 97 22.54 10.60 21.83
N SER A 98 21.41 11.11 21.34
CA SER A 98 20.27 11.47 22.19
C SER A 98 19.70 10.24 22.90
N ASP A 99 19.19 10.44 24.11
CA ASP A 99 18.40 9.46 24.88
C ASP A 99 16.89 9.69 24.73
N LYS A 100 16.49 10.67 23.91
CA LYS A 100 15.08 11.04 23.75
C LYS A 100 14.48 10.45 22.48
N THR A 101 13.31 9.86 22.63
CA THR A 101 12.51 9.31 21.54
C THR A 101 11.19 10.05 21.38
N ARG A 102 10.73 10.15 20.13
CA ARG A 102 9.43 10.71 19.76
C ARG A 102 8.40 9.62 19.42
N PHE A 103 8.81 8.36 19.33
CA PHE A 103 7.91 7.24 19.13
C PHE A 103 7.17 6.96 20.42
N ARG A 104 5.87 7.24 20.48
CA ARG A 104 5.04 7.16 21.68
C ARG A 104 3.82 6.27 21.45
N VAL A 105 3.28 5.72 22.53
CA VAL A 105 1.98 5.03 22.56
C VAL A 105 0.99 5.90 23.34
N PHE A 106 -0.31 5.74 23.09
CA PHE A 106 -1.33 6.29 23.96
C PHE A 106 -1.56 5.34 25.14
N GLU A 107 -1.43 5.85 26.35
CA GLU A 107 -1.67 5.08 27.56
C GLU A 107 -3.15 5.06 27.89
N GLY A 108 -3.67 3.86 28.10
CA GLY A 108 -5.09 3.62 28.32
C GLY A 108 -5.39 3.00 29.68
N GLN A 109 -6.63 2.58 29.84
CA GLN A 109 -7.13 1.84 30.99
C GLN A 109 -8.12 0.79 30.50
N TRP A 110 -8.34 -0.25 31.30
CA TRP A 110 -9.48 -1.14 31.12
C TRP A 110 -10.74 -0.49 31.66
N GLY A 111 -11.83 -0.63 30.90
CA GLY A 111 -13.13 -0.07 31.26
C GLY A 111 -14.25 -0.79 30.54
N LYS A 112 -15.38 -0.11 30.35
CA LYS A 112 -16.49 -0.61 29.54
C LYS A 112 -16.58 0.15 28.22
N ASN A 113 -16.75 -0.55 27.12
CA ASN A 113 -17.03 0.07 25.82
C ASN A 113 -18.49 0.54 25.70
N SER A 114 -18.83 1.10 24.54
CA SER A 114 -20.18 1.56 24.18
C SER A 114 -21.27 0.48 24.30
N ARG A 115 -20.88 -0.81 24.31
CA ARG A 115 -21.76 -1.98 24.45
C ARG A 115 -21.75 -2.56 25.88
N GLY A 116 -21.12 -1.89 26.83
CA GLY A 116 -21.02 -2.31 28.23
C GLY A 116 -20.10 -3.50 28.49
N ARG A 117 -19.32 -3.94 27.49
CA ARG A 117 -18.35 -5.04 27.62
C ARG A 117 -17.01 -4.51 28.11
N GLU A 118 -16.29 -5.34 28.85
CA GLU A 118 -14.92 -5.03 29.27
C GLU A 118 -14.03 -4.84 28.03
N ALA A 119 -13.40 -3.68 27.92
CA ALA A 119 -12.57 -3.30 26.78
C ALA A 119 -11.47 -2.32 27.21
N PRO A 120 -10.29 -2.36 26.58
CA PRO A 120 -9.24 -1.39 26.83
C PRO A 120 -9.47 -0.11 26.00
N SER A 121 -9.14 1.05 26.55
CA SER A 121 -9.29 2.32 25.82
C SER A 121 -8.18 2.58 24.79
N THR A 122 -7.07 1.85 24.87
CA THR A 122 -5.96 1.84 23.89
C THR A 122 -5.37 0.43 23.82
N ILE A 123 -4.44 0.18 22.89
CA ILE A 123 -3.67 -1.08 22.86
C ILE A 123 -2.66 -1.18 24.02
N PHE A 124 -2.36 -0.09 24.71
CA PHE A 124 -1.38 -0.02 25.80
C PHE A 124 -2.00 0.52 27.10
N PRO A 125 -2.94 -0.22 27.71
CA PRO A 125 -3.46 0.16 29.02
C PRO A 125 -2.45 -0.12 30.13
N VAL A 126 -2.54 0.65 31.22
CA VAL A 126 -1.81 0.38 32.47
C VAL A 126 -2.32 -0.94 33.07
N GLY A 127 -1.41 -1.71 33.69
CA GLY A 127 -1.70 -3.01 34.29
C GLY A 127 -1.79 -4.13 33.25
N LYS A 128 -3.01 -4.66 33.05
CA LYS A 128 -3.26 -5.85 32.22
C LYS A 128 -2.95 -5.57 30.74
N PRO A 129 -1.98 -6.26 30.11
CA PRO A 129 -1.65 -6.01 28.71
C PRO A 129 -2.73 -6.53 27.75
N VAL A 130 -2.70 -6.01 26.52
CA VAL A 130 -3.68 -6.30 25.47
C VAL A 130 -3.17 -7.38 24.52
N SER A 131 -4.06 -8.28 24.10
CA SER A 131 -3.82 -9.22 23.00
C SER A 131 -4.43 -8.70 21.70
N ILE A 132 -3.95 -9.18 20.55
CA ILE A 132 -4.54 -8.81 19.25
C ILE A 132 -6.05 -9.16 19.18
N ARG A 133 -6.51 -10.16 19.94
CA ARG A 133 -7.92 -10.56 19.99
C ARG A 133 -8.83 -9.50 20.60
N ASN A 134 -8.28 -8.56 21.37
CA ASN A 134 -9.02 -7.44 21.95
C ASN A 134 -9.19 -6.27 20.95
N VAL A 135 -8.52 -6.31 19.78
CA VAL A 135 -8.67 -5.31 18.72
C VAL A 135 -9.88 -5.69 17.86
N LYS A 136 -11.06 -5.20 18.24
CA LYS A 136 -12.36 -5.53 17.63
C LYS A 136 -12.76 -4.61 16.49
N ASP A 137 -12.24 -3.39 16.45
CA ASP A 137 -12.51 -2.43 15.37
C ASP A 137 -11.67 -2.71 14.11
N GLY A 138 -10.78 -3.72 14.18
CA GLY A 138 -9.95 -4.22 13.10
C GLY A 138 -8.50 -3.74 13.22
N SER A 139 -7.54 -4.67 13.10
CA SER A 139 -6.12 -4.35 13.26
C SER A 139 -5.59 -3.31 12.25
N SER A 140 -6.19 -3.25 11.06
CA SER A 140 -5.90 -2.24 10.03
C SER A 140 -6.52 -0.87 10.30
N ASN A 141 -7.30 -0.72 11.38
CA ASN A 141 -8.01 0.51 11.72
C ASN A 141 -7.56 1.10 13.07
N THR A 142 -6.70 0.40 13.82
CA THR A 142 -6.31 0.80 15.18
C THR A 142 -4.84 1.19 15.24
N VAL A 143 -4.55 2.39 15.75
CA VAL A 143 -3.22 2.97 15.95
C VAL A 143 -2.56 2.38 17.20
N MET A 144 -1.33 1.88 17.04
CA MET A 144 -0.47 1.41 18.13
C MET A 144 0.52 2.49 18.59
N VAL A 145 1.34 2.98 17.65
CA VAL A 145 2.48 3.87 17.93
C VAL A 145 2.39 5.08 17.02
N VAL A 146 2.73 6.25 17.54
CA VAL A 146 2.81 7.51 16.78
C VAL A 146 4.19 8.14 16.92
N GLU A 147 4.63 8.90 15.93
CA GLU A 147 5.75 9.83 16.08
C GLU A 147 5.23 11.22 16.48
N ALA A 148 5.40 11.59 17.75
CA ALA A 148 4.99 12.89 18.27
C ALA A 148 5.99 14.02 17.89
N GLY A 149 5.67 15.27 18.27
CA GLY A 149 6.55 16.41 18.09
C GLY A 149 7.83 16.34 18.94
N PRO A 150 8.90 17.07 18.57
CA PRO A 150 10.17 17.06 19.30
C PRO A 150 10.05 17.57 20.75
N ASP A 151 9.11 18.46 21.02
CA ASP A 151 8.73 18.96 22.35
C ASP A 151 8.04 17.91 23.23
N LYS A 152 7.55 16.82 22.63
CA LYS A 152 6.93 15.68 23.31
C LYS A 152 7.88 14.48 23.40
N ALA A 153 9.15 14.66 23.05
CA ALA A 153 10.16 13.62 23.17
C ALA A 153 10.45 13.30 24.66
N VAL A 154 10.58 12.02 24.97
CA VAL A 154 10.85 11.52 26.33
C VAL A 154 12.08 10.63 26.32
N GLU A 155 12.73 10.49 27.47
CA GLU A 155 13.76 9.48 27.63
C GLU A 155 13.20 8.09 27.28
N TRP A 156 13.88 7.33 26.43
CA TRP A 156 13.31 6.11 25.84
C TRP A 156 13.10 4.97 26.84
N THR A 157 13.82 4.99 27.96
CA THR A 157 13.74 4.05 29.09
C THR A 157 12.59 4.38 30.05
N ARG A 158 12.09 5.63 30.04
CA ARG A 158 11.03 6.09 30.93
C ARG A 158 9.67 5.49 30.52
N PRO A 159 8.94 4.83 31.44
CA PRO A 159 7.60 4.33 31.18
C PRO A 159 6.58 5.47 31.03
N GLY A 160 5.36 5.10 30.63
CA GLY A 160 4.28 6.04 30.37
C GLY A 160 4.01 6.27 28.88
N GLY A 161 2.83 6.81 28.58
CA GLY A 161 2.38 7.13 27.24
C GLY A 161 1.91 8.57 27.06
N LEU A 162 1.23 8.81 25.95
CA LEU A 162 0.46 10.02 25.67
C LEU A 162 -0.93 9.90 26.29
N ASN A 163 -1.51 11.03 26.67
CA ASN A 163 -2.85 11.09 27.23
C ASN A 163 -3.94 11.00 26.12
N LEU A 164 -4.94 10.13 26.31
CA LEU A 164 -6.02 9.91 25.34
C LEU A 164 -7.12 10.99 25.35
N GLU A 165 -7.25 11.80 26.40
CA GLU A 165 -8.35 12.77 26.53
C GLU A 165 -8.30 13.84 25.44
N ASN A 166 -7.09 14.28 25.07
CA ASN A 166 -6.86 15.34 24.09
C ASN A 166 -5.72 14.96 23.10
N PRO A 167 -5.91 13.96 22.23
CA PRO A 167 -4.83 13.42 21.40
C PRO A 167 -4.09 14.47 20.57
N LYS A 168 -4.79 15.47 20.02
CA LYS A 168 -4.15 16.54 19.25
C LYS A 168 -3.10 17.33 20.02
N LYS A 169 -3.33 17.59 21.32
CA LYS A 169 -2.38 18.32 22.18
C LYS A 169 -1.13 17.48 22.46
N GLU A 170 -1.29 16.16 22.46
CA GLU A 170 -0.21 15.22 22.72
C GLU A 170 0.79 15.09 21.56
N PHE A 171 0.41 15.51 20.35
CA PHE A 171 1.36 15.57 19.23
C PHE A 171 2.32 16.77 19.27
N GLY A 172 2.09 17.77 20.14
CA GLY A 172 3.03 18.88 20.36
C GLY A 172 3.33 19.71 19.10
N ALA A 173 4.59 19.98 18.83
CA ALA A 173 5.11 20.69 17.66
C ALA A 173 5.33 19.78 16.44
N ALA A 174 4.64 18.63 16.35
CA ALA A 174 4.66 17.79 15.16
C ALA A 174 4.20 18.55 13.91
N GLY A 175 4.64 18.12 12.73
CA GLY A 175 4.21 18.69 11.46
C GLY A 175 2.72 18.46 11.17
N ARG A 176 2.29 18.85 9.96
CA ARG A 176 0.89 18.66 9.48
C ARG A 176 0.42 17.20 9.47
N GLY A 177 1.35 16.25 9.50
CA GLY A 177 1.09 14.82 9.48
C GLY A 177 1.71 14.13 10.68
N ILE A 178 1.01 13.15 11.22
CA ILE A 178 1.46 12.26 12.29
C ILE A 178 1.74 10.89 11.67
N PRO A 179 3.02 10.47 11.61
CA PRO A 179 3.36 9.09 11.28
C PRO A 179 2.80 8.14 12.33
N VAL A 180 2.09 7.11 11.87
CA VAL A 180 1.43 6.10 12.71
C VAL A 180 1.81 4.70 12.29
N LEU A 181 1.90 3.81 13.26
CA LEU A 181 1.89 2.36 13.11
C LEU A 181 0.51 1.84 13.51
N LEU A 182 -0.12 1.06 12.64
CA LEU A 182 -1.36 0.36 12.89
C LEU A 182 -1.11 -1.05 13.46
N ALA A 183 -2.15 -1.63 14.06
CA ALA A 183 -2.09 -2.93 14.73
C ALA A 183 -1.90 -4.15 13.79
N ASP A 184 -2.01 -3.96 12.48
CA ASP A 184 -1.64 -4.95 11.46
C ASP A 184 -0.21 -4.78 10.93
N GLY A 185 0.55 -3.82 11.48
CA GLY A 185 1.90 -3.49 11.05
C GLY A 185 1.97 -2.48 9.90
N ALA A 186 0.83 -2.02 9.36
CA ALA A 186 0.82 -0.98 8.35
C ALA A 186 1.28 0.36 8.93
N THR A 187 2.03 1.12 8.12
CA THR A 187 2.55 2.44 8.49
C THR A 187 1.94 3.51 7.61
N LEU A 188 1.25 4.48 8.21
CA LEU A 188 0.56 5.57 7.52
C LEU A 188 1.00 6.92 8.09
N CYS A 189 0.59 8.00 7.44
CA CYS A 189 0.71 9.35 7.97
C CYS A 189 -0.68 9.97 7.97
N PHE A 190 -1.23 10.29 9.13
CA PHE A 190 -2.54 10.91 9.22
C PHE A 190 -2.42 12.42 9.36
N LYS A 191 -3.37 13.16 8.77
CA LYS A 191 -3.56 14.58 9.01
C LYS A 191 -3.63 14.83 10.52
N ARG A 192 -2.79 15.73 11.02
CA ARG A 192 -2.73 16.07 12.44
C ARG A 192 -4.02 16.76 12.92
N ASP A 193 -4.63 17.55 12.06
CA ASP A 193 -5.72 18.49 12.35
C ASP A 193 -7.13 17.87 12.33
N ILE A 194 -7.26 16.54 12.16
CA ILE A 194 -8.53 15.84 12.35
C ILE A 194 -9.05 15.99 13.78
N ASP A 195 -10.33 15.71 14.01
CA ASP A 195 -10.96 15.92 15.31
C ASP A 195 -10.46 14.95 16.37
N ASP A 196 -10.47 15.39 17.64
CA ASP A 196 -10.05 14.53 18.76
C ASP A 196 -10.95 13.28 18.88
N SER A 197 -12.22 13.37 18.47
CA SER A 197 -13.11 12.21 18.38
C SER A 197 -12.65 11.21 17.31
N GLN A 198 -12.18 11.69 16.16
CA GLN A 198 -11.63 10.85 15.09
C GLN A 198 -10.32 10.21 15.53
N TRP A 199 -9.42 10.97 16.18
CA TRP A 199 -8.22 10.39 16.79
C TRP A 199 -8.55 9.33 17.84
N LYS A 200 -9.50 9.59 18.73
CA LYS A 200 -9.93 8.61 19.74
C LYS A 200 -10.44 7.31 19.10
N ALA A 201 -11.26 7.40 18.06
CA ALA A 201 -11.74 6.24 17.32
C ALA A 201 -10.61 5.47 16.61
N LEU A 202 -9.59 6.17 16.10
CA LEU A 202 -8.42 5.50 15.51
C LEU A 202 -7.49 4.87 16.56
N ILE A 203 -7.48 5.35 17.81
CA ILE A 203 -6.63 4.83 18.89
C ILE A 203 -7.34 3.70 19.67
N GLY A 204 -8.66 3.81 19.80
CA GLY A 204 -9.53 2.85 20.46
C GLY A 204 -9.56 1.51 19.71
N PRO A 205 -9.29 0.38 20.39
CA PRO A 205 -9.31 -0.94 19.76
C PRO A 205 -10.68 -1.61 19.73
N ASP A 206 -11.63 -1.16 20.56
CA ASP A 206 -12.97 -1.77 20.71
C ASP A 206 -13.97 -0.72 21.23
N ASP A 207 -14.19 0.34 20.45
CA ASP A 207 -15.21 1.36 20.73
C ASP A 207 -16.42 1.30 19.76
N ALA A 208 -16.33 0.46 18.72
CA ALA A 208 -17.32 0.24 17.67
C ALA A 208 -17.57 1.44 16.74
N THR A 209 -16.67 2.43 16.75
CA THR A 209 -16.71 3.60 15.87
C THR A 209 -15.94 3.30 14.59
N VAL A 210 -16.61 3.38 13.44
CA VAL A 210 -15.94 3.20 12.15
C VAL A 210 -15.58 4.56 11.57
N VAL A 211 -14.29 4.77 11.35
CA VAL A 211 -13.75 5.97 10.70
C VAL A 211 -13.11 5.56 9.37
N ASP A 212 -13.56 6.14 8.26
CA ASP A 212 -12.86 5.97 6.99
C ASP A 212 -11.61 6.86 6.95
N TYR A 213 -10.52 6.33 7.50
CA TYR A 213 -9.26 7.06 7.63
C TYR A 213 -8.63 7.43 6.29
N ARG A 214 -9.10 6.87 5.16
CA ARG A 214 -8.53 7.12 3.82
C ARG A 214 -8.59 8.60 3.44
N GLU A 215 -9.59 9.33 3.90
CA GLU A 215 -9.72 10.78 3.69
C GLU A 215 -8.69 11.62 4.48
N PHE A 216 -8.06 11.00 5.49
CA PHE A 216 -7.13 11.64 6.42
C PHE A 216 -5.68 11.25 6.16
N VAL A 217 -5.41 10.32 5.24
CA VAL A 217 -4.04 9.90 4.91
C VAL A 217 -3.31 10.98 4.11
N ILE A 218 -2.14 11.38 4.58
CA ILE A 218 -1.16 12.15 3.82
C ILE A 218 -0.26 11.19 3.05
N VAL A 219 -0.35 11.24 1.73
CA VAL A 219 0.54 10.46 0.86
C VAL A 219 1.88 11.21 0.73
N HIS A 220 2.87 10.75 1.47
CA HIS A 220 4.25 11.17 1.30
C HIS A 220 4.91 10.35 0.20
N THR A 221 4.84 10.86 -1.03
CA THR A 221 5.51 10.29 -2.18
C THR A 221 6.67 11.18 -2.61
N THR A 222 7.75 10.56 -3.08
CA THR A 222 8.83 11.26 -3.80
C THR A 222 8.47 11.51 -5.25
N LEU A 223 7.34 10.97 -5.72
CA LEU A 223 6.88 11.13 -7.08
C LEU A 223 6.28 12.52 -7.32
N LYS A 224 6.57 13.10 -8.48
CA LYS A 224 5.96 14.34 -8.97
C LYS A 224 4.47 14.11 -9.28
N PRO A 225 3.62 15.15 -9.29
CA PRO A 225 2.19 15.04 -9.61
C PRO A 225 1.89 14.25 -10.89
N ASP A 226 2.65 14.49 -11.96
CA ASP A 226 2.46 13.78 -13.25
C ASP A 226 2.77 12.28 -13.13
N GLN A 227 3.78 11.91 -12.34
CA GLN A 227 4.14 10.51 -12.08
C GLN A 227 3.03 9.81 -11.26
N ILE A 228 2.47 10.49 -10.27
CA ILE A 228 1.31 9.97 -9.50
C ILE A 228 0.12 9.74 -10.42
N ARG A 229 -0.15 10.69 -11.32
CA ARG A 229 -1.25 10.62 -12.28
C ARG A 229 -1.14 9.38 -13.18
N VAL A 230 0.06 9.07 -13.69
CA VAL A 230 0.29 7.85 -14.49
C VAL A 230 -0.10 6.59 -13.72
N LEU A 231 0.33 6.45 -12.47
CA LEU A 231 0.01 5.29 -11.64
C LEU A 231 -1.50 5.20 -11.31
N GLN A 232 -2.15 6.35 -11.08
CA GLN A 232 -3.60 6.41 -10.85
C GLN A 232 -4.37 5.98 -12.10
N GLN A 233 -4.01 6.47 -13.29
CA GLN A 233 -4.63 6.08 -14.56
C GLN A 233 -4.51 4.57 -14.79
N LEU A 234 -3.32 3.99 -14.60
CA LEU A 234 -3.11 2.55 -14.73
C LEU A 234 -3.99 1.75 -13.75
N ARG A 235 -4.06 2.18 -12.49
CA ARG A 235 -4.91 1.54 -11.47
C ARG A 235 -6.39 1.61 -11.84
N GLU A 236 -6.87 2.75 -12.32
CA GLU A 236 -8.28 2.90 -12.73
C GLU A 236 -8.61 2.01 -13.94
N ILE A 237 -7.68 1.86 -14.90
CA ILE A 237 -7.83 0.92 -16.03
C ILE A 237 -7.94 -0.52 -15.52
N VAL A 238 -7.07 -0.91 -14.60
CA VAL A 238 -7.10 -2.24 -13.95
C VAL A 238 -8.43 -2.49 -13.26
N MET A 239 -8.92 -1.54 -12.46
CA MET A 239 -10.21 -1.68 -11.77
C MET A 239 -11.36 -1.88 -12.75
N ALA A 240 -11.37 -1.16 -13.87
CA ALA A 240 -12.38 -1.33 -14.91
C ALA A 240 -12.32 -2.71 -15.57
N PHE A 241 -11.12 -3.23 -15.84
CA PHE A 241 -10.92 -4.60 -16.33
C PHE A 241 -11.49 -5.65 -15.36
N PHE A 242 -11.23 -5.52 -14.06
CA PHE A 242 -11.75 -6.46 -13.06
C PHE A 242 -13.27 -6.35 -12.93
N ASN A 243 -13.84 -5.14 -12.88
CA ASN A 243 -15.29 -4.95 -12.86
C ASN A 243 -15.96 -5.53 -14.12
N TYR A 244 -15.31 -5.39 -15.28
CA TYR A 244 -15.75 -6.03 -16.52
C TYR A 244 -15.75 -7.55 -16.39
N ALA A 245 -14.66 -8.13 -15.88
CA ALA A 245 -14.52 -9.56 -15.69
C ALA A 245 -15.52 -10.13 -14.68
N ASP A 246 -15.90 -9.38 -13.66
CA ASP A 246 -16.95 -9.78 -12.72
C ASP A 246 -18.31 -9.92 -13.42
N LYS A 247 -18.65 -8.98 -14.31
CA LYS A 247 -19.89 -9.02 -15.10
C LYS A 247 -19.88 -10.13 -16.15
N TYR A 248 -18.80 -10.22 -16.92
CA TYR A 248 -18.73 -11.05 -18.14
C TYR A 248 -18.02 -12.40 -17.94
N ARG A 249 -17.47 -12.65 -16.75
CA ARG A 249 -16.65 -13.82 -16.39
C ARG A 249 -15.41 -14.01 -17.25
N ARG A 250 -14.98 -12.95 -17.96
CA ARG A 250 -13.75 -12.86 -18.75
C ARG A 250 -13.38 -11.39 -18.93
N PHE A 251 -12.11 -11.13 -19.20
CA PHE A 251 -11.65 -9.82 -19.66
C PHE A 251 -12.16 -9.53 -21.08
N PRO A 252 -12.27 -8.25 -21.49
CA PRO A 252 -12.80 -7.89 -22.80
C PRO A 252 -11.91 -8.39 -23.95
N PRO A 253 -12.48 -8.62 -25.15
CA PRO A 253 -13.91 -8.52 -25.48
C PRO A 253 -14.72 -9.73 -24.97
N ALA A 254 -15.98 -9.51 -24.57
CA ALA A 254 -16.93 -10.58 -24.34
C ALA A 254 -17.48 -11.14 -25.65
N ASP A 255 -18.00 -12.36 -25.63
CA ASP A 255 -18.59 -13.02 -26.80
C ASP A 255 -19.70 -12.16 -27.45
N GLU A 256 -20.50 -11.45 -26.64
CA GLU A 256 -21.55 -10.52 -27.10
C GLU A 256 -21.03 -9.24 -27.79
N HIS A 257 -19.74 -8.94 -27.68
CA HIS A 257 -19.11 -7.77 -28.29
C HIS A 257 -18.40 -8.09 -29.61
N LEU A 258 -18.53 -9.34 -30.09
CA LEU A 258 -17.93 -9.79 -31.33
C LEU A 258 -18.99 -9.85 -32.43
N VAL A 259 -18.64 -9.37 -33.62
CA VAL A 259 -19.39 -9.54 -34.87
C VAL A 259 -18.55 -10.44 -35.78
N ASP A 260 -19.13 -11.55 -36.23
CA ASP A 260 -18.41 -12.59 -36.98
C ASP A 260 -17.09 -13.05 -36.31
N GLY A 261 -17.11 -13.12 -34.97
CA GLY A 261 -15.98 -13.55 -34.15
C GLY A 261 -14.89 -12.49 -33.95
N LYS A 262 -15.08 -11.25 -34.41
CA LYS A 262 -14.12 -10.15 -34.26
C LYS A 262 -14.75 -8.91 -33.61
N PRO A 263 -13.98 -8.12 -32.85
CA PRO A 263 -14.46 -6.88 -32.28
C PRO A 263 -14.55 -5.77 -33.33
N ASN A 264 -15.68 -5.05 -33.38
CA ASN A 264 -15.82 -3.82 -34.15
C ASN A 264 -15.12 -2.62 -33.50
N LEU A 265 -15.04 -2.63 -32.17
CA LEU A 265 -14.55 -1.56 -31.32
C LEU A 265 -13.50 -2.08 -30.34
N SER A 266 -12.58 -1.20 -29.98
CA SER A 266 -11.54 -1.45 -28.99
C SER A 266 -12.10 -1.88 -27.63
N TRP A 267 -11.39 -2.77 -26.93
CA TRP A 267 -11.70 -3.10 -25.52
C TRP A 267 -11.79 -1.85 -24.64
N ARG A 268 -11.06 -0.79 -24.99
CA ARG A 268 -11.07 0.51 -24.30
C ARG A 268 -12.46 1.17 -24.34
N VAL A 269 -13.23 0.95 -25.41
CA VAL A 269 -14.63 1.41 -25.52
C VAL A 269 -15.52 0.58 -24.61
N HIS A 270 -15.35 -0.75 -24.59
CA HIS A 270 -16.16 -1.64 -23.74
C HIS A 270 -15.90 -1.50 -22.24
N LEU A 271 -14.78 -0.86 -21.84
CA LEU A 271 -14.52 -0.53 -20.43
C LEU A 271 -15.21 0.77 -19.96
N LEU A 272 -15.70 1.62 -20.86
CA LEU A 272 -16.28 2.93 -20.49
C LEU A 272 -17.38 2.84 -19.40
N PRO A 273 -18.33 1.89 -19.43
CA PRO A 273 -19.35 1.78 -18.39
C PRO A 273 -18.78 1.53 -16.99
N PHE A 274 -17.60 0.90 -16.91
CA PHE A 274 -16.92 0.55 -15.65
C PHE A 274 -15.99 1.67 -15.15
N MET A 275 -15.89 2.77 -15.89
CA MET A 275 -15.09 3.96 -15.59
C MET A 275 -15.94 5.22 -15.41
N GLY A 276 -17.27 5.07 -15.27
CA GLY A 276 -18.20 6.19 -15.17
C GLY A 276 -18.41 6.96 -16.49
N GLN A 277 -18.08 6.37 -17.64
CA GLN A 277 -18.20 6.98 -18.97
C GLN A 277 -19.38 6.42 -19.78
N GLU A 278 -20.47 6.04 -19.10
CA GLU A 278 -21.66 5.43 -19.73
C GLU A 278 -22.29 6.32 -20.80
N THR A 279 -22.38 7.63 -20.55
CA THR A 279 -22.91 8.60 -21.53
C THR A 279 -22.13 8.62 -22.84
N LEU A 280 -20.81 8.42 -22.79
CA LEU A 280 -19.99 8.30 -23.99
C LEU A 280 -20.18 6.93 -24.66
N TYR A 281 -20.26 5.86 -23.86
CA TYR A 281 -20.48 4.50 -24.38
C TYR A 281 -21.77 4.41 -25.21
N LEU A 282 -22.87 4.99 -24.72
CA LEU A 282 -24.17 4.99 -25.39
C LEU A 282 -24.20 5.76 -26.72
N GLN A 283 -23.17 6.57 -27.03
CA GLN A 283 -23.06 7.25 -28.31
C GLN A 283 -22.47 6.34 -29.41
N PHE A 284 -21.78 5.26 -29.05
CA PHE A 284 -21.21 4.34 -30.04
C PHE A 284 -22.29 3.44 -30.64
N LYS A 285 -22.16 3.17 -31.94
CA LYS A 285 -22.87 2.09 -32.60
C LYS A 285 -22.01 0.84 -32.55
N LEU A 286 -22.38 -0.09 -31.66
CA LEU A 286 -21.57 -1.28 -31.34
C LEU A 286 -21.53 -2.31 -32.50
N ASP A 287 -22.52 -2.27 -33.39
CA ASP A 287 -22.65 -3.08 -34.60
C ASP A 287 -21.90 -2.50 -35.81
N GLU A 288 -21.38 -1.28 -35.73
CA GLU A 288 -20.57 -0.64 -36.76
C GLU A 288 -19.07 -0.65 -36.38
N PRO A 289 -18.15 -0.77 -37.35
CA PRO A 289 -16.71 -0.70 -37.08
C PRO A 289 -16.30 0.69 -36.53
N TRP A 290 -15.16 0.73 -35.86
CA TRP A 290 -14.59 1.94 -35.25
C TRP A 290 -14.40 3.13 -36.22
N ASP A 291 -14.20 2.85 -37.51
CA ASP A 291 -13.94 3.82 -38.57
C ASP A 291 -15.18 4.13 -39.44
N SER A 292 -16.36 3.63 -39.06
CA SER A 292 -17.63 4.09 -39.63
C SER A 292 -17.78 5.61 -39.49
N PRO A 293 -18.49 6.29 -40.40
CA PRO A 293 -18.68 7.74 -40.32
C PRO A 293 -19.21 8.22 -38.95
N HIS A 294 -20.04 7.40 -38.29
CA HIS A 294 -20.58 7.69 -36.97
C HIS A 294 -19.54 7.51 -35.84
N ASN A 295 -18.95 6.31 -35.71
CA ASN A 295 -18.02 6.01 -34.60
C ASN A 295 -16.72 6.81 -34.72
N LYS A 296 -16.26 7.10 -35.94
CA LYS A 296 -15.03 7.88 -36.18
C LYS A 296 -15.11 9.28 -35.60
N ALA A 297 -16.30 9.90 -35.56
CA ALA A 297 -16.50 11.21 -34.93
C ALA A 297 -16.30 11.21 -33.40
N LEU A 298 -16.31 10.03 -32.76
CA LEU A 298 -16.12 9.89 -31.31
C LEU A 298 -14.65 9.69 -30.91
N VAL A 299 -13.73 9.55 -31.88
CA VAL A 299 -12.29 9.39 -31.60
C VAL A 299 -11.73 10.56 -30.79
N GLU A 300 -12.18 11.79 -31.09
CA GLU A 300 -11.76 13.00 -30.39
C GLU A 300 -12.25 13.06 -28.93
N LYS A 301 -13.23 12.25 -28.55
CA LYS A 301 -13.78 12.18 -27.19
C LYS A 301 -13.04 11.17 -26.30
N MET A 302 -11.75 10.95 -26.56
CA MET A 302 -10.93 10.01 -25.78
C MET A 302 -10.91 10.39 -24.29
N PRO A 303 -11.32 9.49 -23.37
CA PRO A 303 -11.17 9.72 -21.95
C PRO A 303 -9.71 9.99 -21.55
N ALA A 304 -9.51 10.97 -20.66
CA ALA A 304 -8.17 11.35 -20.19
C ALA A 304 -7.39 10.18 -19.56
N ILE A 305 -8.08 9.17 -19.03
CA ILE A 305 -7.47 7.96 -18.47
C ILE A 305 -6.64 7.17 -19.50
N TYR A 306 -6.95 7.25 -20.80
CA TYR A 306 -6.18 6.58 -21.86
C TYR A 306 -5.06 7.44 -22.45
N GLN A 307 -4.88 8.67 -21.95
CA GLN A 307 -3.84 9.58 -22.42
C GLN A 307 -2.55 9.40 -21.63
N PHE A 308 -1.53 8.81 -22.27
CA PHE A 308 -0.21 8.60 -21.70
C PHE A 308 0.88 9.26 -22.57
N GLY A 309 1.42 10.38 -22.08
CA GLY A 309 2.43 11.19 -22.75
C GLY A 309 1.85 12.32 -23.61
N SER A 310 2.63 13.41 -23.76
CA SER A 310 2.25 14.62 -24.52
C SER A 310 2.48 14.50 -26.04
N ALA A 311 3.12 13.44 -26.50
CA ALA A 311 3.54 13.25 -27.90
C ALA A 311 2.49 12.58 -28.80
N ASN A 312 1.36 12.10 -28.25
CA ASN A 312 0.34 11.42 -29.04
C ASN A 312 -0.53 12.43 -29.79
N LYS A 313 -0.97 12.07 -31.00
CA LYS A 313 -2.01 12.85 -31.67
C LYS A 313 -3.32 12.78 -30.86
N PRO A 314 -4.17 13.81 -30.91
CA PRO A 314 -5.49 13.76 -30.30
C PRO A 314 -6.24 12.48 -30.71
N GLY A 315 -6.77 11.76 -29.73
CA GLY A 315 -7.50 10.50 -29.95
C GLY A 315 -6.64 9.23 -30.06
N GLU A 316 -5.30 9.33 -29.96
CA GLU A 316 -4.41 8.16 -29.96
C GLU A 316 -3.97 7.76 -28.54
N THR A 317 -3.87 6.45 -28.31
CA THR A 317 -3.43 5.86 -27.04
C THR A 317 -2.27 4.89 -27.23
N ARG A 318 -1.49 4.73 -26.16
CA ARG A 318 -0.34 3.82 -26.05
C ARG A 318 -0.57 2.68 -25.07
N VAL A 319 -1.70 2.65 -24.36
CA VAL A 319 -2.01 1.54 -23.45
C VAL A 319 -2.53 0.38 -24.27
N MET A 320 -1.77 -0.71 -24.37
CA MET A 320 -2.07 -1.80 -25.30
C MET A 320 -1.88 -3.16 -24.68
N THR A 321 -2.70 -4.11 -25.11
CA THR A 321 -2.46 -5.53 -24.85
C THR A 321 -1.45 -6.08 -25.85
N LEU A 322 -1.02 -7.33 -25.66
CA LEU A 322 -0.27 -8.08 -26.68
C LEU A 322 -1.19 -9.11 -27.34
N SER A 323 -1.33 -9.02 -28.65
CA SER A 323 -2.23 -9.84 -29.45
C SER A 323 -1.47 -10.91 -30.24
N GLY A 324 -2.08 -12.07 -30.41
CA GLY A 324 -1.52 -13.17 -31.19
C GLY A 324 -1.81 -14.54 -30.60
N GLU A 325 -1.45 -15.59 -31.33
CA GLU A 325 -1.56 -16.94 -30.81
C GLU A 325 -0.74 -17.09 -29.53
N LYS A 326 -1.30 -17.80 -28.54
CA LYS A 326 -0.69 -18.04 -27.22
C LYS A 326 -0.46 -16.79 -26.36
N THR A 327 -1.00 -15.62 -26.73
CA THR A 327 -1.13 -14.50 -25.78
C THR A 327 -2.48 -14.58 -25.05
N PRO A 328 -2.69 -13.81 -23.98
CA PRO A 328 -3.99 -13.74 -23.33
C PRO A 328 -5.09 -13.21 -24.27
N PHE A 329 -4.73 -12.49 -25.34
CA PHE A 329 -5.66 -11.84 -26.26
C PHE A 329 -5.45 -12.30 -27.72
N PRO A 330 -5.95 -13.49 -28.10
CA PRO A 330 -5.70 -14.07 -29.43
C PRO A 330 -6.51 -13.45 -30.58
N GLY A 331 -7.28 -12.39 -30.34
CA GLY A 331 -8.13 -11.72 -31.35
C GLY A 331 -9.59 -12.18 -31.39
N GLY A 332 -9.96 -13.12 -30.52
CA GLY A 332 -11.35 -13.51 -30.22
C GLY A 332 -11.81 -12.98 -28.85
N PRO A 333 -12.62 -13.74 -28.11
CA PRO A 333 -13.07 -13.29 -26.80
C PRO A 333 -11.88 -13.29 -25.81
N GLY A 334 -11.84 -12.29 -24.94
CA GLY A 334 -10.72 -12.06 -24.02
C GLY A 334 -10.57 -13.18 -22.97
N PRO A 335 -9.45 -13.21 -22.25
CA PRO A 335 -9.08 -14.34 -21.40
C PRO A 335 -9.97 -14.44 -20.15
N ARG A 336 -10.19 -15.65 -19.63
CA ARG A 336 -10.70 -15.82 -18.27
C ARG A 336 -9.52 -15.84 -17.31
N ILE A 337 -9.70 -15.31 -16.11
CA ILE A 337 -8.64 -15.29 -15.09
C ILE A 337 -8.10 -16.69 -14.77
N ARG A 338 -8.97 -17.71 -14.80
CA ARG A 338 -8.62 -19.12 -14.56
C ARG A 338 -7.77 -19.75 -15.67
N ASP A 339 -7.75 -19.14 -16.86
CA ASP A 339 -6.98 -19.64 -18.01
C ASP A 339 -5.51 -19.16 -17.94
N ILE A 340 -5.15 -18.36 -16.92
CA ILE A 340 -3.80 -17.86 -16.66
C ILE A 340 -3.10 -18.79 -15.66
N THR A 341 -2.62 -19.93 -16.16
CA THR A 341 -2.12 -21.03 -15.32
C THR A 341 -0.69 -20.83 -14.81
N ASP A 342 0.11 -19.98 -15.45
CA ASP A 342 1.48 -19.66 -14.99
C ASP A 342 1.50 -18.62 -13.85
N GLY A 343 0.33 -18.11 -13.49
CA GLY A 343 0.10 -17.19 -12.39
C GLY A 343 -0.13 -15.75 -12.84
N THR A 344 -1.12 -15.09 -12.25
CA THR A 344 -1.52 -13.72 -12.63
C THR A 344 -0.44 -12.67 -12.35
N SER A 345 0.45 -12.92 -11.38
CA SER A 345 1.61 -12.05 -11.10
C SER A 345 2.75 -12.21 -12.11
N ASN A 346 2.72 -13.28 -12.92
CA ASN A 346 3.78 -13.65 -13.87
C ASN A 346 3.39 -13.41 -15.33
N THR A 347 2.14 -13.01 -15.60
CA THR A 347 1.64 -12.76 -16.94
C THR A 347 1.34 -11.28 -17.14
N ILE A 348 1.85 -10.68 -18.21
CA ILE A 348 1.59 -9.29 -18.61
C ILE A 348 0.15 -9.19 -19.10
N PHE A 349 -0.56 -8.19 -18.58
CA PHE A 349 -1.91 -7.84 -18.98
C PHE A 349 -1.90 -6.83 -20.12
N PHE A 350 -1.24 -5.68 -19.89
CA PHE A 350 -1.09 -4.62 -20.87
C PHE A 350 0.14 -3.76 -20.55
N VAL A 351 0.59 -2.97 -21.52
CA VAL A 351 1.77 -2.10 -21.44
C VAL A 351 1.45 -0.69 -21.89
N ILE A 352 2.31 0.26 -21.52
CA ILE A 352 2.39 1.55 -22.22
C ILE A 352 3.46 1.40 -23.31
N ALA A 353 3.03 1.15 -24.55
CA ALA A 353 3.90 0.96 -25.73
C ALA A 353 4.68 2.24 -26.08
N ALA A 354 5.65 2.18 -26.99
CA ALA A 354 6.30 3.37 -27.54
C ALA A 354 5.33 4.26 -28.34
N ALA A 355 5.71 5.53 -28.57
CA ALA A 355 4.85 6.51 -29.22
C ALA A 355 4.55 6.17 -30.70
N ASP A 356 5.49 5.52 -31.39
CA ASP A 356 5.33 5.05 -32.78
C ASP A 356 4.34 3.88 -32.92
N LYS A 357 3.89 3.30 -31.80
CA LYS A 357 2.87 2.26 -31.76
C LYS A 357 1.47 2.78 -31.45
N ALA A 358 1.31 4.08 -31.20
CA ALA A 358 0.01 4.63 -30.82
C ALA A 358 -1.05 4.40 -31.90
N VAL A 359 -2.28 4.07 -31.50
CA VAL A 359 -3.43 3.88 -32.39
C VAL A 359 -4.63 4.68 -31.89
N PRO A 360 -5.62 5.00 -32.76
CA PRO A 360 -6.88 5.56 -32.30
C PRO A 360 -7.50 4.69 -31.20
N TRP A 361 -7.87 5.27 -30.06
CA TRP A 361 -8.29 4.48 -28.88
C TRP A 361 -9.54 3.62 -29.10
N THR A 362 -10.35 3.95 -30.12
CA THR A 362 -11.54 3.20 -30.54
C THR A 362 -11.22 2.03 -31.47
N LYS A 363 -10.03 2.00 -32.09
CA LYS A 363 -9.60 0.96 -33.03
C LYS A 363 -9.31 -0.34 -32.27
N PRO A 364 -9.92 -1.49 -32.64
CA PRO A 364 -9.68 -2.79 -32.01
C PRO A 364 -8.36 -3.42 -32.48
N GLU A 365 -7.27 -2.69 -32.29
CA GLU A 365 -5.92 -3.13 -32.62
C GLU A 365 -5.00 -2.90 -31.42
N ASP A 366 -4.10 -3.85 -31.21
CA ASP A 366 -3.13 -3.89 -30.13
C ASP A 366 -1.79 -4.43 -30.67
N LEU A 367 -0.80 -4.66 -29.83
CA LEU A 367 0.55 -4.99 -30.27
C LEU A 367 0.65 -6.43 -30.77
N PRO A 368 0.93 -6.69 -32.06
CA PRO A 368 1.14 -8.04 -32.54
C PRO A 368 2.40 -8.63 -31.90
N PHE A 369 2.25 -9.76 -31.23
CA PHE A 369 3.32 -10.47 -30.56
C PHE A 369 4.02 -11.43 -31.51
N ASP A 370 5.35 -11.30 -31.59
CA ASP A 370 6.23 -12.25 -32.26
C ASP A 370 7.18 -12.85 -31.21
N PRO A 371 7.10 -14.16 -30.89
CA PRO A 371 7.99 -14.76 -29.91
C PRO A 371 9.46 -14.80 -30.35
N ALA A 372 9.75 -14.65 -31.65
CA ALA A 372 11.12 -14.56 -32.16
C ALA A 372 11.75 -13.18 -31.90
N ASP A 373 10.94 -12.11 -31.84
CA ASP A 373 11.38 -10.75 -31.54
C ASP A 373 10.32 -10.00 -30.69
N PRO A 374 10.21 -10.36 -29.40
CA PRO A 374 9.12 -9.87 -28.56
C PRO A 374 9.24 -8.38 -28.21
N VAL A 375 10.45 -7.81 -28.32
CA VAL A 375 10.72 -6.40 -28.00
C VAL A 375 10.25 -5.48 -29.12
N LYS A 376 10.34 -5.92 -30.39
CA LYS A 376 9.89 -5.14 -31.56
C LYS A 376 8.40 -4.79 -31.52
N ALA A 377 7.58 -5.60 -30.86
CA ALA A 377 6.17 -5.30 -30.62
C ALA A 377 6.00 -3.97 -29.86
N LEU A 378 6.93 -3.64 -28.96
CA LEU A 378 6.85 -2.50 -28.05
C LEU A 378 7.25 -1.16 -28.70
N GLY A 379 7.85 -1.21 -29.90
CA GLY A 379 8.19 -0.05 -30.73
C GLY A 379 9.53 0.61 -30.43
N THR A 380 9.67 1.88 -30.81
CA THR A 380 10.93 2.64 -30.68
C THR A 380 11.04 3.21 -29.27
N LEU A 381 11.69 2.46 -28.38
CA LEU A 381 11.81 2.78 -26.96
C LEU A 381 12.79 3.93 -26.72
N THR A 382 12.35 4.94 -25.97
CA THR A 382 13.16 6.11 -25.59
C THR A 382 13.56 6.13 -24.11
N THR A 383 13.03 5.18 -23.33
CA THR A 383 13.29 5.02 -21.89
C THR A 383 13.90 3.65 -21.61
N PRO A 384 14.69 3.49 -20.54
CA PRO A 384 15.34 2.21 -20.19
C PRO A 384 14.35 1.17 -19.64
N VAL A 385 13.12 1.58 -19.34
CA VAL A 385 12.07 0.75 -18.76
C VAL A 385 10.74 1.01 -19.48
N ILE A 386 9.98 -0.05 -19.70
CA ILE A 386 8.62 -0.04 -20.22
C ILE A 386 7.65 -0.29 -19.07
N PRO A 387 6.63 0.55 -18.88
CA PRO A 387 5.59 0.30 -17.89
C PRO A 387 4.71 -0.87 -18.35
N ALA A 388 4.59 -1.90 -17.52
CA ALA A 388 3.69 -3.02 -17.73
C ALA A 388 2.80 -3.23 -16.51
N VAL A 389 1.58 -3.65 -16.77
CA VAL A 389 0.63 -4.10 -15.75
C VAL A 389 0.50 -5.60 -15.88
N MET A 390 0.64 -6.32 -14.76
CA MET A 390 0.47 -7.77 -14.68
C MET A 390 -1.02 -8.14 -14.55
N MET A 391 -1.39 -9.38 -14.81
CA MET A 391 -2.78 -9.87 -14.72
C MET A 391 -3.35 -9.81 -13.29
N ASP A 392 -2.50 -9.66 -12.26
CA ASP A 392 -2.89 -9.38 -10.87
C ASP A 392 -3.13 -7.89 -10.57
N GLY A 393 -2.91 -7.02 -11.55
CA GLY A 393 -3.05 -5.56 -11.45
C GLY A 393 -1.80 -4.82 -10.94
N SER A 394 -0.73 -5.52 -10.57
CA SER A 394 0.52 -4.88 -10.14
C SER A 394 1.23 -4.23 -11.33
N THR A 395 1.84 -3.05 -11.10
CA THR A 395 2.60 -2.33 -12.13
C THR A 395 4.10 -2.58 -11.98
N ARG A 396 4.72 -3.10 -13.04
CA ARG A 396 6.13 -3.51 -13.12
C ARG A 396 6.86 -2.73 -14.21
N GLY A 397 8.14 -2.48 -13.98
CA GLY A 397 9.02 -1.93 -14.99
C GLY A 397 9.72 -3.05 -15.75
N ILE A 398 9.44 -3.22 -17.04
CA ILE A 398 10.17 -4.15 -17.91
C ILE A 398 11.40 -3.45 -18.44
N PRO A 399 12.63 -3.89 -18.09
CA PRO A 399 13.83 -3.25 -18.60
C PRO A 399 14.00 -3.56 -20.10
N VAL A 400 14.46 -2.58 -20.89
CA VAL A 400 14.58 -2.75 -22.36
C VAL A 400 15.60 -3.80 -22.78
N ASN A 401 16.53 -4.16 -21.89
CA ASN A 401 17.52 -5.22 -22.08
C ASN A 401 17.09 -6.57 -21.50
N ILE A 402 15.80 -6.74 -21.17
CA ILE A 402 15.25 -8.03 -20.72
C ILE A 402 15.59 -9.12 -21.75
N PRO A 403 16.04 -10.32 -21.33
CA PRO A 403 16.22 -11.43 -22.25
C PRO A 403 14.92 -11.76 -22.98
N ALA A 404 14.98 -11.93 -24.31
CA ALA A 404 13.80 -12.18 -25.15
C ALA A 404 12.95 -13.34 -24.61
N LYS A 405 13.59 -14.45 -24.21
CA LYS A 405 12.92 -15.61 -23.60
C LYS A 405 12.14 -15.24 -22.34
N SER A 406 12.70 -14.40 -21.48
CA SER A 406 12.00 -13.94 -20.27
C SER A 406 10.77 -13.10 -20.61
N LEU A 407 10.86 -12.24 -21.61
CA LEU A 407 9.71 -11.47 -22.08
C LEU A 407 8.62 -12.37 -22.70
N VAL A 408 9.00 -13.39 -23.49
CA VAL A 408 8.06 -14.39 -24.01
C VAL A 408 7.30 -15.09 -22.87
N ASN A 409 8.02 -15.59 -21.86
CA ASN A 409 7.41 -16.28 -20.73
C ASN A 409 6.49 -15.34 -19.91
N LEU A 410 6.81 -14.04 -19.85
CA LEU A 410 5.92 -13.06 -19.20
C LEU A 410 4.67 -12.75 -20.01
N ILE A 411 4.65 -13.02 -21.32
CA ILE A 411 3.50 -12.75 -22.19
C ILE A 411 2.58 -13.97 -22.30
N GLN A 412 3.15 -15.18 -22.37
CA GLN A 412 2.38 -16.40 -22.54
C GLN A 412 1.78 -16.85 -21.19
N PRO A 413 0.47 -17.11 -21.10
CA PRO A 413 -0.21 -17.34 -19.80
C PRO A 413 -0.18 -18.79 -19.30
N ALA A 414 0.27 -19.73 -20.14
CA ALA A 414 0.14 -21.17 -19.92
C ALA A 414 1.26 -21.99 -20.60
N ASP A 415 2.48 -21.47 -20.63
CA ASP A 415 3.66 -22.12 -21.17
C ASP A 415 4.40 -23.02 -20.15
N GLY A 416 4.08 -22.89 -18.86
CA GLY A 416 4.67 -23.66 -17.76
C GLY A 416 6.14 -23.31 -17.45
N ASN A 417 6.69 -22.25 -18.05
CA ASN A 417 8.06 -21.84 -17.86
C ASN A 417 8.23 -20.99 -16.59
N VAL A 418 9.34 -21.21 -15.90
CA VAL A 418 9.69 -20.42 -14.71
C VAL A 418 10.16 -19.02 -15.12
N ILE A 419 9.62 -17.98 -14.48
CA ILE A 419 10.12 -16.61 -14.58
C ILE A 419 11.37 -16.49 -13.70
N THR A 420 12.53 -16.25 -14.33
CA THR A 420 13.82 -16.13 -13.63
C THR A 420 14.27 -14.68 -13.45
N VAL A 421 13.46 -13.71 -13.87
CA VAL A 421 13.75 -12.27 -13.77
C VAL A 421 12.94 -11.65 -12.64
N ASP A 422 13.57 -10.86 -11.79
CA ASP A 422 12.87 -10.09 -10.76
C ASP A 422 12.49 -8.72 -11.33
N LEU A 423 11.18 -8.49 -11.48
CA LEU A 423 10.65 -7.23 -12.00
C LEU A 423 10.40 -6.25 -10.86
N LEU A 424 11.16 -5.16 -10.87
CA LEU A 424 10.97 -4.08 -9.91
C LEU A 424 9.63 -3.36 -10.13
N PRO A 425 8.99 -2.84 -9.06
CA PRO A 425 7.85 -1.95 -9.20
C PRO A 425 8.18 -0.78 -10.14
N TYR A 426 7.28 -0.49 -11.08
CA TYR A 426 7.48 0.63 -11.98
C TYR A 426 7.52 1.95 -11.20
N LYS A 427 8.56 2.76 -11.44
CA LYS A 427 8.67 4.12 -10.96
C LYS A 427 8.60 5.04 -12.18
N PRO A 428 7.52 5.81 -12.35
CA PRO A 428 7.43 6.75 -13.46
C PRO A 428 8.55 7.79 -13.35
N GLU A 429 9.20 8.08 -14.47
CA GLU A 429 10.28 9.08 -14.59
C GLU A 429 9.76 10.51 -14.77
#